data_AF-A0AAP8N5M2-F1
#
_entry.id   AF-A0AAP8N5M2-F1
#
_cell.length_a   1.000
_cell.length_b   1.000
_cell.length_c   1.000
_cell.angle_alpha   90.00
_cell.angle_beta   90.00
_cell.angle_gamma   90.00
#
_symmetry.space_group_name_H-M   'P 1'
#
loop_
_entity.id
_entity.type
_entity.pdbx_description
1 polymer ?
#
loop_
_entity_poly.entity_id
_entity_poly.type
_entity_poly.pdbx_seq_one_letter_code
_entity_poly.pdbx_strand_id
1 'polypeptide(L)'
;LQYNLIASHACGVGEPFPELVSRAMLVLRANTMLKGHSGVRLIVVEKLLSLINAHIHPVIPSQGSLGASGDLAPLSHLALVLL
;
A
#
# COMPACT_ATOMS: atom_id res chain seq x y z
N LEU A 1 4.27 -11.10 13.83
CA LEU A 1 3.50 -9.85 14.06
C LEU A 1 3.15 -9.13 12.75
N GLN A 2 4.12 -8.65 11.96
CA GLN A 2 3.86 -7.80 10.77
C GLN A 2 2.92 -8.44 9.74
N TYR A 3 3.11 -9.72 9.41
CA TYR A 3 2.22 -10.47 8.54
C TYR A 3 0.76 -10.41 9.04
N ASN A 4 0.53 -10.69 10.32
CA ASN A 4 -0.82 -10.68 10.90
C ASN A 4 -1.44 -9.28 10.86
N LEU A 5 -0.66 -8.22 11.09
CA LEU A 5 -1.16 -6.85 10.99
C LEU A 5 -1.64 -6.53 9.58
N ILE A 6 -0.84 -6.88 8.55
CA ILE A 6 -1.21 -6.66 7.16
C ILE A 6 -2.45 -7.49 6.81
N ALA A 7 -2.46 -8.78 7.14
CA ALA A 7 -3.56 -9.69 6.81
C ALA A 7 -4.87 -9.30 7.52
N SER A 8 -4.83 -8.90 8.79
CA SER A 8 -6.04 -8.55 9.54
C SER A 8 -6.63 -7.19 9.12
N HIS A 9 -5.80 -6.28 8.60
CA HIS A 9 -6.24 -4.94 8.17
C HIS A 9 -6.54 -4.86 6.68
N ALA A 10 -6.20 -5.88 5.87
CA ALA A 10 -6.65 -5.99 4.50
C ALA A 10 -8.14 -6.41 4.43
N CYS A 11 -9.01 -5.62 5.05
CA CYS A 11 -10.45 -5.86 5.21
C CYS A 11 -11.34 -4.90 4.39
N GLY A 12 -10.74 -4.10 3.52
CA GLY A 12 -11.46 -3.29 2.53
C GLY A 12 -12.38 -4.10 1.62
N VAL A 13 -13.46 -3.46 1.17
CA VAL A 13 -14.53 -4.06 0.37
C VAL A 13 -15.00 -3.14 -0.76
N GLY A 14 -15.92 -3.62 -1.59
CA GLY A 14 -16.50 -2.87 -2.70
C GLY A 14 -15.64 -2.89 -3.95
N GLU A 15 -16.06 -2.09 -4.94
CA GLU A 15 -15.34 -1.99 -6.21
C GLU A 15 -13.90 -1.50 -5.99
N PRO A 16 -12.91 -2.10 -6.67
CA PRO A 16 -11.54 -1.63 -6.59
C PRO A 16 -11.39 -0.18 -7.03
N PHE A 17 -10.41 0.51 -6.46
CA PHE A 17 -9.99 1.79 -6.98
C PHE A 17 -9.56 1.68 -8.46
N PRO A 18 -9.78 2.73 -9.26
CA PRO A 18 -9.23 2.80 -10.60
C PRO A 18 -7.71 2.60 -10.58
N GLU A 19 -7.17 1.98 -11.63
CA GLU A 19 -5.74 1.67 -11.74
C GLU A 19 -4.85 2.91 -11.50
N LEU A 20 -5.26 4.07 -12.02
CA LEU A 20 -4.56 5.35 -11.82
C LEU A 20 -4.37 5.67 -10.33
N VAL A 21 -5.39 5.41 -9.51
CA VAL A 21 -5.35 5.65 -8.06
C VAL A 21 -4.42 4.64 -7.38
N SER A 22 -4.53 3.35 -7.73
CA SER A 22 -3.63 2.31 -7.19
C SER A 22 -2.15 2.60 -7.51
N ARG A 23 -1.86 3.02 -8.74
CA ARG A 23 -0.52 3.46 -9.15
C ARG A 23 -0.06 4.69 -8.37
N ALA A 24 -0.92 5.69 -8.19
CA ALA A 24 -0.60 6.87 -7.40
C ALA A 24 -0.32 6.52 -5.93
N MET A 25 -1.06 5.57 -5.35
CA MET A 25 -0.82 5.09 -4.00
C MET A 25 0.58 4.48 -3.84
N LEU A 26 1.03 3.65 -4.78
CA LEU A 26 2.41 3.12 -4.78
C LEU A 26 3.45 4.24 -4.76
N VAL A 27 3.33 5.20 -5.69
CA VAL A 27 4.28 6.32 -5.83
C VAL A 27 4.30 7.19 -4.57
N LEU A 28 3.13 7.58 -4.06
CA LEU A 28 3.02 8.38 -2.86
C LEU A 28 3.57 7.64 -1.65
N ARG A 29 3.32 6.33 -1.54
CA ARG A 29 3.84 5.53 -0.43
C ARG A 29 5.37 5.47 -0.45
N ALA A 30 5.97 5.18 -1.60
CA ALA A 30 7.43 5.18 -1.77
C ALA A 30 8.02 6.57 -1.43
N ASN A 31 7.43 7.64 -1.96
CA ASN A 31 7.87 9.01 -1.69
C ASN A 31 7.81 9.38 -0.20
N THR A 32 6.74 9.00 0.52
CA THR A 32 6.63 9.27 1.96
C THR A 32 7.69 8.55 2.78
N MET A 33 8.03 7.31 2.41
CA MET A 33 9.06 6.51 3.09
C MET A 33 10.48 7.05 2.85
N LEU A 34 10.75 7.57 1.64
CA LEU A 34 12.05 8.15 1.28
C LEU A 34 12.43 9.38 2.10
N LYS A 35 11.46 10.06 2.73
CA LYS A 35 11.72 11.21 3.60
C LYS A 35 12.51 10.87 4.87
N GLY A 36 12.65 9.58 5.20
CA GLY A 36 13.51 9.14 6.32
C GLY A 36 12.86 9.23 7.71
N HIS A 37 11.57 9.56 7.80
CA HIS A 37 10.86 9.67 9.09
C HIS A 37 10.06 8.41 9.49
N SER A 38 10.08 7.36 8.65
CA SER A 38 9.26 6.15 8.86
C SER A 38 10.01 4.94 9.44
N GLY A 39 11.35 4.99 9.53
CA GLY A 39 12.16 3.89 10.04
C GLY A 39 12.08 2.59 9.21
N VAL A 40 11.64 2.66 7.95
CA VAL A 40 11.52 1.48 7.08
C VAL A 40 12.87 1.12 6.47
N ARG A 41 13.07 -0.17 6.17
CA ARG A 41 14.27 -0.62 5.44
C ARG A 41 14.20 -0.17 3.99
N LEU A 42 15.34 0.22 3.41
CA LEU A 42 15.45 0.64 2.01
C LEU A 42 14.86 -0.39 1.03
N ILE A 43 15.10 -1.68 1.27
CA ILE A 43 14.58 -2.78 0.44
C ILE A 43 13.05 -2.77 0.28
N VAL A 44 12.30 -2.22 1.24
CA VAL A 44 10.84 -2.10 1.13
C VAL A 44 10.46 -1.03 0.10
N VAL A 45 11.19 0.08 0.08
CA VAL A 45 11.01 1.14 -0.91
C VAL A 45 11.43 0.65 -2.29
N GLU A 46 12.53 -0.09 -2.39
CA GLU A 46 12.99 -0.69 -3.65
C GLU A 46 11.97 -1.65 -4.24
N LYS A 47 11.31 -2.48 -3.41
CA LYS A 47 10.20 -3.34 -3.86
C LYS A 47 8.98 -2.55 -4.35
N LEU A 48 8.64 -1.43 -3.72
CA LEU A 48 7.58 -0.55 -4.22
C LEU A 48 7.94 0.01 -5.60
N LEU A 49 9.19 0.47 -5.76
CA LEU A 49 9.69 0.97 -7.04
C LEU A 49 9.74 -0.12 -8.11
N SER A 50 10.05 -1.37 -7.76
CA SER A 50 10.02 -2.48 -8.72
C SER A 50 8.60 -2.75 -9.24
N LEU A 51 7.58 -2.65 -8.39
CA LEU A 51 6.18 -2.76 -8.83
C LEU A 51 5.79 -1.64 -9.80
N ILE A 52 6.17 -0.39 -9.48
CA ILE A 52 5.90 0.78 -10.32
C ILE A 52 6.56 0.62 -11.70
N ASN A 53 7.84 0.26 -11.74
CA ASN A 53 8.61 0.12 -12.97
C ASN A 53 8.17 -1.08 -13.82
N ALA A 54 7.64 -2.13 -13.19
CA ALA A 54 7.06 -3.29 -13.86
C ALA A 54 5.59 -3.10 -14.26
N HIS A 55 4.99 -1.93 -13.99
CA HIS A 55 3.57 -1.65 -14.21
C HIS A 55 2.63 -2.64 -13.50
N ILE A 56 3.02 -3.11 -12.31
CA ILE A 56 2.20 -3.98 -11.46
C ILE A 56 1.46 -3.11 -10.44
N HIS A 57 0.14 -3.00 -10.60
CA HIS A 57 -0.72 -2.18 -9.74
C HIS A 57 -1.60 -3.09 -8.86
N PRO A 58 -1.52 -3.00 -7.52
CA PRO A 58 -2.37 -3.78 -6.62
C PRO A 58 -3.86 -3.52 -6.86
N VAL A 59 -4.68 -4.57 -6.74
CA VAL A 59 -6.13 -4.43 -6.66
C VAL A 59 -6.50 -4.04 -5.23
N ILE A 60 -7.08 -2.86 -5.06
CA ILE A 60 -7.34 -2.26 -3.74
C ILE A 60 -8.83 -1.91 -3.67
N PRO A 61 -9.63 -2.58 -2.82
CA PRO A 61 -11.03 -2.22 -2.61
C PRO A 61 -11.20 -0.78 -2.08
N SER A 62 -12.23 -0.08 -2.56
CA SER A 62 -12.38 1.37 -2.32
C SER A 62 -13.04 1.75 -0.99
N GLN A 63 -13.65 0.81 -0.27
CA GLN A 63 -14.38 1.07 0.98
C GLN A 63 -13.75 0.36 2.18
N GLY A 64 -13.94 0.90 3.38
CA GLY A 64 -13.55 0.26 4.65
C GLY A 64 -12.47 0.99 5.46
N SER A 65 -11.88 2.06 4.92
CA SER A 65 -11.03 2.97 5.70
C SER A 65 -11.87 4.04 6.39
N LEU A 66 -11.52 4.40 7.63
CA LEU A 66 -12.07 5.55 8.35
C LEU A 66 -11.15 6.78 8.30
N GLY A 67 -9.91 6.63 7.81
CA GLY A 67 -8.90 7.70 7.79
C GLY A 67 -8.33 8.10 9.17
N ALA A 68 -8.85 7.58 10.29
CA ALA A 68 -8.46 7.99 11.64
C ALA A 68 -6.99 7.71 12.01
N SER A 69 -6.38 6.66 11.43
CA SER A 69 -4.96 6.34 11.57
C SER A 69 -4.27 6.30 10.20
N GLY A 70 -4.78 7.11 9.27
CA GLY A 70 -4.52 6.99 7.85
C GLY A 70 -5.32 5.86 7.21
N ASP A 71 -4.99 5.55 5.96
CA ASP A 71 -5.75 4.63 5.13
C ASP A 71 -5.31 3.17 5.29
N LEU A 72 -5.44 2.64 6.51
CA LEU A 72 -4.95 1.31 6.88
C LEU A 72 -5.50 0.19 5.99
N ALA A 73 -6.80 0.17 5.74
CA ALA A 73 -7.43 -0.88 4.94
C ALA A 73 -6.87 -0.98 3.51
N PRO A 74 -6.85 0.10 2.72
CA PRO A 74 -6.30 0.05 1.37
C PRO A 74 -4.76 -0.03 1.35
N LEU A 75 -4.04 0.55 2.32
CA LEU A 75 -2.58 0.39 2.41
C LEU A 75 -2.16 -1.04 2.80
N SER A 76 -2.99 -1.77 3.54
CA SER A 76 -2.75 -3.18 3.85
C SER A 76 -2.92 -4.07 2.61
N HIS A 77 -3.92 -3.79 1.77
CA HIS A 77 -4.06 -4.44 0.46
C HIS A 77 -2.83 -4.21 -0.43
N LEU A 78 -2.32 -2.97 -0.47
CA LEU A 78 -1.09 -2.66 -1.17
C LEU A 78 0.11 -3.44 -0.60
N ALA A 79 0.23 -3.50 0.73
CA ALA A 79 1.35 -4.18 1.39
C ALA A 79 1.35 -5.70 1.21
N LEU A 80 0.18 -6.34 1.03
CA LEU A 80 0.09 -7.78 0.75
C LEU A 80 0.89 -8.19 -0.49
N VAL A 81 0.96 -7.34 -1.51
CA VAL A 81 1.70 -7.62 -2.76
C VAL A 81 3.23 -7.63 -2.54
N LEU A 82 3.71 -7.10 -1.42
CA LEU A 82 5.14 -7.03 -1.11
C LEU A 82 5.67 -8.25 -0.33
N LEU A 83 4.76 -9.06 0.22
CA LEU A 83 5.04 -10.26 1.00
C LEU A 83 5.43 -11.42 0.09
#